data_AF-A0A524E6Z9-F1
#
_entry.id   AF-A0A524E6Z9-F1
#
_cell.length_a   1.000
_cell.length_b   1.000
_cell.length_c   1.000
_cell.angle_alpha   90.00
_cell.angle_beta   90.00
_cell.angle_gamma   90.00
#
_symmetry.space_group_name_H-M   'P 1'
#
loop_
_entity.id
_entity.type
_entity.pdbx_description
1 polymer ?
#
loop_
_entity_poly.entity_id
_entity_poly.type
_entity_poly.pdbx_seq_one_letter_code
_entity_poly.pdbx_strand_id
1 'polypeptide(L)'
;MENSEVDEFNEKIIKAFATKAQRFEERANELEQNLKVKEAELEYVANLYDKEKSLHSLDIENANKNTIILENKLEELKKSNLEKDKINSGLLSQIENLNSEISRKDERIHEIINEINDFYKEILSKDDEIENTSNNHEDIHQKITSLVNFFSQRDAELKEQKEEVVKKEEIIKNQAEQIATLQAELDELKPPEISNITKERLICPKCGAVGKDIKNVEDKSKPLSYVGNMPMYAKIHVCKKCGNEF
;
A
#
# COMPACT_ATOMS: atom_id res chain seq x y z
N MET A 1 -97.64 119.84 -88.88
CA MET A 1 -97.27 118.41 -88.75
C MET A 1 -95.92 118.23 -88.02
N GLU A 2 -95.40 119.23 -87.30
CA GLU A 2 -94.07 119.18 -86.67
C GLU A 2 -94.07 118.70 -85.20
N ASN A 3 -95.21 118.73 -84.50
CA ASN A 3 -95.29 118.24 -83.11
C ASN A 3 -95.21 116.71 -82.97
N SER A 4 -95.44 115.96 -84.07
CA SER A 4 -95.42 114.49 -84.05
C SER A 4 -94.00 113.90 -83.99
N GLU A 5 -93.00 114.60 -84.56
CA GLU A 5 -91.62 114.09 -84.63
C GLU A 5 -90.84 114.34 -83.33
N VAL A 6 -91.14 115.44 -82.63
CA VAL A 6 -90.56 115.78 -81.32
C VAL A 6 -91.06 114.82 -80.23
N ASP A 7 -92.34 114.45 -80.27
CA ASP A 7 -92.92 113.45 -79.37
C ASP A 7 -92.32 112.06 -79.61
N GLU A 8 -92.08 111.67 -80.87
CA GLU A 8 -91.44 110.40 -81.21
C GLU A 8 -89.96 110.33 -80.76
N PHE A 9 -89.24 111.45 -80.84
CA PHE A 9 -87.85 111.55 -80.37
C PHE A 9 -87.75 111.48 -78.84
N ASN A 10 -88.62 112.21 -78.12
CA ASN A 10 -88.71 112.14 -76.66
C ASN A 10 -89.11 110.74 -76.19
N GLU A 11 -90.03 110.06 -76.88
CA GLU A 11 -90.41 108.68 -76.60
C GLU A 11 -89.24 107.70 -76.81
N LYS A 12 -88.41 107.90 -77.84
CA LYS A 12 -87.17 107.12 -78.06
C LYS A 12 -86.16 107.31 -76.93
N ILE A 13 -85.98 108.55 -76.45
CA ILE A 13 -85.09 108.85 -75.32
C ILE A 13 -85.61 108.20 -74.03
N ILE A 14 -86.90 108.34 -73.73
CA ILE A 14 -87.53 107.73 -72.55
C ILE A 14 -87.42 106.21 -72.61
N LYS A 15 -87.67 105.59 -73.77
CA LYS A 15 -87.47 104.14 -73.98
C LYS A 15 -86.02 103.74 -73.77
N ALA A 16 -85.04 104.49 -74.29
CA ALA A 16 -83.62 104.19 -74.10
C ALA A 16 -83.18 104.29 -72.64
N PHE A 17 -83.65 105.31 -71.90
CA PHE A 17 -83.40 105.43 -70.45
C PHE A 17 -84.11 104.34 -69.65
N ALA A 18 -85.33 103.97 -70.00
CA ALA A 18 -86.06 102.87 -69.38
C ALA A 18 -85.34 101.52 -69.59
N THR A 19 -84.88 101.24 -70.82
CA THR A 19 -84.08 100.03 -71.10
C THR A 19 -82.76 100.02 -70.33
N LYS A 20 -82.10 101.18 -70.20
CA LYS A 20 -80.85 101.29 -69.41
C LYS A 20 -81.10 101.09 -67.92
N ALA A 21 -82.19 101.65 -67.38
CA ALA A 21 -82.61 101.46 -66.00
C ALA A 21 -82.95 99.98 -65.72
N GLN A 22 -83.71 99.35 -66.62
CA GLN A 22 -84.01 97.91 -66.54
C GLN A 22 -82.73 97.07 -66.55
N ARG A 23 -81.78 97.35 -67.43
CA ARG A 23 -80.47 96.65 -67.44
C ARG A 23 -79.68 96.84 -66.16
N PHE A 24 -79.74 98.03 -65.54
CA PHE A 24 -79.10 98.26 -64.26
C PHE A 24 -79.80 97.50 -63.12
N GLU A 25 -81.12 97.42 -63.15
CA GLU A 25 -81.91 96.64 -62.19
C GLU A 25 -81.64 95.15 -62.31
N GLU A 26 -81.63 94.60 -63.53
CA GLU A 26 -81.25 93.21 -63.81
C GLU A 26 -79.83 92.91 -63.29
N ARG A 27 -78.88 93.80 -63.56
CA ARG A 27 -77.49 93.65 -63.07
C ARG A 27 -77.39 93.78 -61.54
N ALA A 28 -78.17 94.65 -60.92
CA ALA A 28 -78.20 94.78 -59.46
C ALA A 28 -78.74 93.51 -58.80
N ASN A 29 -79.82 92.94 -59.36
CA ASN A 29 -80.39 91.67 -58.90
C ASN A 29 -79.40 90.51 -59.06
N GLU A 30 -78.69 90.44 -60.20
CA GLU A 30 -77.64 89.44 -60.43
C GLU A 30 -76.50 89.56 -59.41
N LEU A 31 -76.03 90.79 -59.15
CA LEU A 31 -74.99 91.05 -58.15
C LEU A 31 -75.46 90.69 -56.74
N GLU A 32 -76.70 90.97 -56.37
CA GLU A 32 -77.26 90.61 -55.07
C GLU A 32 -77.37 89.08 -54.90
N GLN A 33 -77.80 88.36 -55.95
CA GLN A 33 -77.81 86.90 -55.95
C GLN A 33 -76.39 86.33 -55.81
N ASN A 34 -75.43 86.84 -56.57
CA ASN A 34 -74.03 86.44 -56.47
C ASN A 34 -73.45 86.70 -55.08
N LEU A 35 -73.80 87.83 -54.46
CA LEU A 35 -73.36 88.18 -53.11
C LEU A 35 -73.92 87.20 -52.07
N LYS A 36 -75.22 86.85 -52.15
CA LYS A 36 -75.84 85.82 -51.29
C LYS A 36 -75.17 84.45 -51.44
N VAL A 37 -74.82 84.05 -52.66
CA VAL A 37 -74.08 82.80 -52.91
C VAL A 37 -72.69 82.86 -52.27
N LYS A 38 -71.96 83.97 -52.43
CA LYS A 38 -70.63 84.15 -51.85
C LYS A 38 -70.64 84.20 -50.32
N GLU A 39 -71.67 84.80 -49.72
CA GLU A 39 -71.87 84.77 -48.27
C GLU A 39 -72.10 83.34 -47.76
N ALA A 40 -72.93 82.55 -48.44
CA ALA A 40 -73.16 81.14 -48.09
C ALA A 40 -71.89 80.28 -48.28
N GLU A 41 -71.11 80.52 -49.34
CA GLU A 41 -69.82 79.86 -49.55
C GLU A 41 -68.82 80.20 -48.43
N LEU A 42 -68.76 81.48 -48.02
CA LEU A 42 -67.89 81.92 -46.92
C LEU A 42 -68.29 81.28 -45.59
N GLU A 43 -69.59 81.21 -45.28
CA GLU A 43 -70.11 80.55 -44.09
C GLU A 43 -69.77 79.04 -44.10
N TYR A 44 -69.91 78.39 -45.25
CA TYR A 44 -69.53 76.98 -45.42
C TYR A 44 -68.04 76.76 -45.16
N VAL A 45 -67.16 77.59 -45.73
CA VAL A 45 -65.70 77.50 -45.53
C VAL A 45 -65.33 77.76 -44.07
N ALA A 46 -65.95 78.74 -43.41
CA ALA A 46 -65.73 79.00 -41.99
C ALA A 46 -66.08 77.78 -41.12
N ASN A 47 -67.22 77.14 -41.38
CA ASN A 47 -67.64 75.92 -40.68
C ASN A 47 -66.68 74.74 -40.93
N LEU A 48 -66.16 74.58 -42.14
CA LEU A 48 -65.15 73.57 -42.44
C LEU A 48 -63.85 73.82 -41.67
N TYR A 49 -63.40 75.06 -41.62
CA TYR A 49 -62.19 75.46 -40.89
C TYR A 49 -62.32 75.16 -39.38
N ASP A 50 -63.46 75.51 -38.78
CA ASP A 50 -63.69 75.22 -37.35
C ASP A 50 -63.75 73.71 -37.06
N LYS A 51 -64.34 72.93 -37.97
CA LYS A 51 -64.37 71.46 -37.87
C LYS A 51 -62.98 70.85 -37.98
N GLU A 52 -62.17 71.31 -38.93
CA GLU A 52 -60.79 70.86 -39.12
C GLU A 52 -59.93 71.20 -37.89
N LYS A 53 -60.08 72.41 -37.35
CA LYS A 53 -59.39 72.84 -36.12
C LYS A 53 -59.77 71.97 -34.92
N SER A 54 -61.06 71.64 -34.77
CA SER A 54 -61.53 70.74 -33.71
C SER A 54 -60.97 69.33 -33.85
N LEU A 55 -60.95 68.78 -35.07
CA LEU A 55 -60.36 67.48 -35.36
C LEU A 55 -58.86 67.46 -35.04
N HIS A 56 -58.12 68.48 -35.47
CA HIS A 56 -56.69 68.59 -35.19
C HIS A 56 -56.40 68.68 -33.69
N SER A 57 -57.22 69.41 -32.93
CA SER A 57 -57.10 69.46 -31.47
C SER A 57 -57.30 68.09 -30.83
N LEU A 58 -58.27 67.31 -31.31
CA LEU A 58 -58.53 65.96 -30.82
C LEU A 58 -57.38 64.99 -31.15
N ASP A 59 -56.81 65.10 -32.35
CA ASP A 59 -55.65 64.28 -32.76
C ASP A 59 -54.42 64.58 -31.90
N ILE A 60 -54.15 65.86 -31.59
CA ILE A 60 -53.09 66.26 -30.67
C ILE A 60 -53.34 65.69 -29.27
N GLU A 61 -54.56 65.78 -28.75
CA GLU A 61 -54.90 65.24 -27.43
C GLU A 61 -54.69 63.71 -27.37
N ASN A 62 -55.12 63.00 -28.41
CA ASN A 62 -54.93 61.55 -28.51
C ASN A 62 -53.45 61.16 -28.64
N ALA A 63 -52.67 61.91 -29.42
CA ALA A 63 -51.23 61.71 -29.52
C ALA A 63 -50.54 61.92 -28.17
N ASN A 64 -50.90 62.98 -27.43
CA ASN A 64 -50.35 63.25 -26.10
C ASN A 64 -50.69 62.15 -25.09
N LYS A 65 -51.93 61.65 -25.09
CA LYS A 65 -52.32 60.49 -24.25
C LYS A 65 -51.47 59.26 -24.55
N ASN A 66 -51.25 58.96 -25.83
CA ASN A 66 -50.42 57.83 -26.25
C ASN A 66 -48.96 58.00 -25.83
N THR A 67 -48.40 59.20 -25.98
CA THR A 67 -47.02 59.50 -25.54
C THR A 67 -46.85 59.24 -24.06
N ILE A 68 -47.76 59.74 -23.22
CA ILE A 68 -47.73 59.52 -21.76
C ILE A 68 -47.78 58.02 -21.41
N ILE A 69 -48.64 57.25 -22.09
CA ILE A 69 -48.74 55.80 -21.88
C ILE A 69 -47.42 55.11 -22.24
N LEU A 70 -46.80 55.50 -23.36
CA LEU A 70 -45.53 54.92 -23.79
C LEU A 70 -44.37 55.29 -22.85
N GLU A 71 -44.33 56.53 -22.36
CA GLU A 71 -43.34 56.98 -21.37
C GLU A 71 -43.43 56.19 -20.06
N ASN A 72 -44.66 55.98 -19.56
CA ASN A 72 -44.87 55.18 -18.35
C ASN A 72 -44.41 53.73 -18.54
N LYS A 73 -44.75 53.10 -19.68
CA LYS A 73 -44.28 51.75 -20.01
C LYS A 73 -42.76 51.69 -20.11
N LEU A 74 -42.14 52.72 -20.69
CA LEU A 74 -40.68 52.79 -20.81
C LEU A 74 -40.02 52.86 -19.44
N GLU A 75 -40.56 53.64 -18.50
CA GLU A 75 -40.04 53.72 -17.13
C GLU A 75 -40.22 52.42 -16.35
N GLU A 76 -41.36 51.73 -16.50
CA GLU A 76 -41.56 50.39 -15.92
C GLU A 76 -40.53 49.39 -16.44
N LEU A 77 -40.28 49.38 -17.76
CA LEU A 77 -39.28 48.50 -18.38
C LEU A 77 -37.87 48.81 -17.89
N LYS A 78 -37.50 50.08 -17.73
CA LYS A 78 -36.20 50.48 -17.18
C LYS A 78 -36.02 49.97 -15.75
N LYS A 79 -37.04 50.13 -14.89
CA LYS A 79 -36.99 49.63 -13.51
C LYS A 79 -36.84 48.11 -13.47
N SER A 80 -37.61 47.39 -14.28
CA SER A 80 -37.52 45.93 -14.38
C SER A 80 -36.14 45.46 -14.86
N ASN A 81 -35.53 46.15 -15.85
CA ASN A 81 -34.18 45.81 -16.30
C ASN A 81 -33.12 46.05 -15.22
N LEU A 82 -33.20 47.16 -14.49
CA LEU A 82 -32.29 47.44 -13.37
C LEU A 82 -32.37 46.37 -12.28
N GLU A 83 -33.56 45.84 -11.99
CA GLU A 83 -33.73 44.72 -11.05
C GLU A 83 -33.11 43.44 -11.58
N LYS A 84 -33.31 43.12 -12.86
CA LYS A 84 -32.68 41.95 -13.50
C LYS A 84 -31.16 42.05 -13.50
N ASP A 85 -30.59 43.23 -13.73
CA ASP A 85 -29.15 43.44 -13.69
C ASP A 85 -28.57 43.20 -12.28
N LYS A 86 -29.28 43.65 -11.24
CA LYS A 86 -28.91 43.36 -9.85
C LYS A 86 -28.95 41.86 -9.57
N ILE A 87 -30.01 41.16 -9.99
CA ILE A 87 -30.13 39.71 -9.82
C ILE A 87 -28.99 38.99 -10.54
N ASN A 88 -28.69 39.36 -11.79
CA ASN A 88 -27.62 38.78 -12.57
C ASN A 88 -26.25 38.98 -11.91
N SER A 89 -25.96 40.18 -11.39
CA SER A 89 -24.72 40.44 -10.66
C SER A 89 -24.59 39.58 -9.39
N GLY A 90 -25.70 39.38 -8.67
CA GLY A 90 -25.74 38.49 -7.50
C GLY A 90 -25.50 37.03 -7.87
N LEU A 91 -26.12 36.55 -8.94
CA LEU A 91 -25.93 35.19 -9.44
C LEU A 91 -24.48 34.95 -9.91
N LEU A 92 -23.86 35.93 -10.58
CA LEU A 92 -22.45 35.84 -10.98
C LEU A 92 -21.52 35.69 -9.78
N SER A 93 -21.71 36.48 -8.72
CA SER A 93 -20.93 36.36 -7.49
C SER A 93 -21.14 35.00 -6.80
N GLN A 94 -22.36 34.48 -6.80
CA GLN A 94 -22.64 33.13 -6.27
C GLN A 94 -21.94 32.04 -7.07
N ILE A 95 -21.93 32.14 -8.41
CA ILE A 95 -21.22 31.20 -9.30
C ILE A 95 -19.72 31.24 -9.03
N GLU A 96 -19.12 32.42 -8.88
CA GLU A 96 -17.69 32.57 -8.55
C GLU A 96 -17.35 31.90 -7.21
N ASN A 97 -18.19 32.12 -6.19
CA ASN A 97 -18.00 31.49 -4.88
C ASN A 97 -18.10 29.96 -4.97
N LEU A 98 -19.13 29.42 -5.63
CA LEU A 98 -19.29 27.98 -5.83
C LEU A 98 -18.11 27.36 -6.59
N ASN A 99 -17.61 28.03 -7.62
CA ASN A 99 -16.43 27.56 -8.37
C ASN A 99 -15.17 27.54 -7.49
N SER A 100 -15.02 28.50 -6.57
CA SER A 100 -13.91 28.50 -5.61
C SER A 100 -14.01 27.35 -4.60
N GLU A 101 -15.24 27.00 -4.16
CA GLU A 101 -15.45 25.86 -3.27
C GLU A 101 -15.22 24.51 -3.97
N ILE A 102 -15.65 24.39 -5.24
CA ILE A 102 -15.39 23.21 -6.06
C ILE A 102 -13.88 23.02 -6.22
N SER A 103 -13.14 24.07 -6.57
CA SER A 103 -11.68 24.00 -6.75
C SER A 103 -10.96 23.51 -5.48
N ARG A 104 -11.36 24.03 -4.30
CA ARG A 104 -10.82 23.58 -3.01
C ARG A 104 -11.15 22.12 -2.70
N LYS A 105 -12.36 21.67 -3.05
CA LYS A 105 -12.75 20.27 -2.85
C LYS A 105 -11.99 19.33 -3.78
N ASP A 106 -11.75 19.75 -5.02
CA ASP A 106 -10.95 18.98 -5.99
C ASP A 106 -9.50 18.84 -5.53
N GLU A 107 -8.89 19.92 -5.02
CA GLU A 107 -7.55 19.88 -4.40
C GLU A 107 -7.51 18.88 -3.23
N ARG A 108 -8.51 18.93 -2.33
CA ARG A 108 -8.59 17.98 -1.20
C ARG A 108 -8.79 16.53 -1.65
N ILE A 109 -9.56 16.29 -2.72
CA ILE A 109 -9.71 14.96 -3.30
C ILE A 109 -8.36 14.45 -3.82
N HIS A 110 -7.59 15.28 -4.51
CA HIS A 110 -6.26 14.90 -4.99
C HIS A 110 -5.30 14.57 -3.85
N GLU A 111 -5.31 15.35 -2.76
CA GLU A 111 -4.52 15.04 -1.55
C GLU A 111 -4.89 13.68 -0.97
N ILE A 112 -6.19 13.41 -0.78
CA ILE A 112 -6.66 12.14 -0.21
C ILE A 112 -6.29 10.95 -1.12
N ILE A 113 -6.38 11.12 -2.45
CA ILE A 113 -5.94 10.08 -3.40
C ILE A 113 -4.45 9.76 -3.22
N ASN A 114 -3.60 10.78 -3.02
CA ASN A 114 -2.18 10.58 -2.77
C ASN A 114 -1.93 9.86 -1.44
N GLU A 115 -2.61 10.28 -0.36
CA GLU A 115 -2.54 9.61 0.95
C GLU A 115 -2.94 8.13 0.84
N ILE A 116 -4.04 7.81 0.12
CA ILE A 116 -4.47 6.42 -0.12
C ILE A 116 -3.40 5.61 -0.86
N ASN A 117 -2.79 6.20 -1.90
CA ASN A 117 -1.75 5.51 -2.66
C ASN A 117 -0.50 5.22 -1.83
N ASP A 118 -0.15 6.12 -0.91
CA ASP A 118 1.00 5.91 -0.02
C ASP A 118 0.69 4.86 1.05
N PHE A 119 -0.51 4.87 1.64
CA PHE A 119 -0.94 3.78 2.53
C PHE A 119 -0.98 2.43 1.81
N TYR A 120 -1.40 2.38 0.54
CA TYR A 120 -1.41 1.14 -0.22
C TYR A 120 0.01 0.57 -0.42
N LYS A 121 1.01 1.43 -0.68
CA LYS A 121 2.42 1.01 -0.77
C LYS A 121 2.94 0.51 0.58
N GLU A 122 2.58 1.17 1.67
CA GLU A 122 2.99 0.76 3.01
C GLU A 122 2.41 -0.61 3.39
N ILE A 123 1.13 -0.84 3.08
CA ILE A 123 0.47 -2.14 3.29
C ILE A 123 1.19 -3.24 2.51
N LEU A 124 1.46 -3.04 1.21
CA LEU A 124 2.18 -4.02 0.40
C LEU A 124 3.57 -4.35 0.98
N SER A 125 4.32 -3.33 1.41
CA SER A 125 5.62 -3.54 2.04
C SER A 125 5.50 -4.33 3.36
N LYS A 126 4.44 -4.10 4.13
CA LYS A 126 4.20 -4.81 5.39
C LYS A 126 3.75 -6.24 5.17
N ASP A 127 2.96 -6.50 4.13
CA ASP A 127 2.59 -7.86 3.72
C ASP A 127 3.84 -8.67 3.32
N ASP A 128 4.76 -8.08 2.54
CA ASP A 128 6.04 -8.70 2.18
C ASP A 128 6.91 -8.99 3.43
N GLU A 129 6.95 -8.07 4.41
CA GLU A 129 7.66 -8.28 5.68
C GLU A 129 7.05 -9.44 6.50
N ILE A 130 5.72 -9.52 6.53
CA ILE A 130 4.98 -10.59 7.23
C ILE A 130 5.25 -11.94 6.58
N GLU A 131 5.20 -12.04 5.25
CA GLU A 131 5.49 -13.27 4.51
C GLU A 131 6.92 -13.77 4.80
N ASN A 132 7.90 -12.87 4.72
CA ASN A 132 9.29 -13.20 5.04
C ASN A 132 9.47 -13.67 6.48
N THR A 133 8.80 -13.01 7.44
CA THR A 133 8.87 -13.38 8.86
C THR A 133 8.19 -14.73 9.11
N SER A 134 7.07 -15.00 8.43
CA SER A 134 6.36 -16.28 8.49
C SER A 134 7.23 -17.43 7.98
N ASN A 135 7.86 -17.25 6.81
CA ASN A 135 8.77 -18.26 6.24
C ASN A 135 9.95 -18.55 7.19
N ASN A 136 10.56 -17.51 7.77
CA ASN A 136 11.62 -17.67 8.76
C ASN A 136 11.14 -18.41 10.02
N HIS A 137 9.93 -18.15 10.49
CA HIS A 137 9.36 -18.86 11.63
C HIS A 137 9.19 -20.34 11.30
N GLU A 138 8.68 -20.67 10.12
CA GLU A 138 8.47 -22.06 9.69
C GLU A 138 9.81 -22.82 9.60
N ASP A 139 10.85 -22.20 9.02
CA ASP A 139 12.21 -22.75 8.98
C ASP A 139 12.78 -23.03 10.37
N ILE A 140 12.64 -22.07 11.29
CA ILE A 140 13.08 -22.24 12.69
C ILE A 140 12.29 -23.36 13.37
N HIS A 141 10.98 -23.44 13.11
CA HIS A 141 10.12 -24.47 13.70
C HIS A 141 10.50 -25.88 13.23
N GLN A 142 10.83 -26.04 11.94
CA GLN A 142 11.37 -27.29 11.40
C GLN A 142 12.71 -27.66 12.05
N LYS A 143 13.62 -26.69 12.22
CA LYS A 143 14.89 -26.92 12.94
C LYS A 143 14.67 -27.36 14.38
N ILE A 144 13.78 -26.69 15.12
CA ILE A 144 13.43 -27.07 16.49
C ILE A 144 12.89 -28.51 16.53
N THR A 145 11.96 -28.84 15.65
CA THR A 145 11.39 -30.20 15.57
C THR A 145 12.48 -31.25 15.32
N SER A 146 13.42 -30.98 14.41
CA SER A 146 14.54 -31.88 14.15
C SER A 146 15.46 -32.08 15.36
N LEU A 147 15.75 -31.00 16.10
CA LEU A 147 16.58 -31.03 17.31
C LEU A 147 15.88 -31.78 18.44
N VAL A 148 14.58 -31.56 18.65
CA VAL A 148 13.78 -32.28 19.65
C VAL A 148 13.80 -33.79 19.40
N ASN A 149 13.66 -34.21 18.14
CA ASN A 149 13.77 -35.62 17.76
C ASN A 149 15.18 -36.17 18.04
N PHE A 150 16.23 -35.42 17.69
CA PHE A 150 17.61 -35.80 17.96
C PHE A 150 17.89 -35.96 19.46
N PHE A 151 17.45 -35.02 20.30
CA PHE A 151 17.62 -35.12 21.75
C PHE A 151 16.85 -36.29 22.34
N SER A 152 15.63 -36.55 21.88
CA SER A 152 14.84 -37.70 22.30
C SER A 152 15.53 -39.03 21.98
N GLN A 153 16.17 -39.12 20.81
CA GLN A 153 16.98 -40.28 20.44
C GLN A 153 18.21 -40.42 21.36
N ARG A 154 18.95 -39.34 21.60
CA ARG A 154 20.12 -39.34 22.48
C ARG A 154 19.77 -39.72 23.92
N ASP A 155 18.63 -39.26 24.44
CA ASP A 155 18.16 -39.63 25.79
C ASP A 155 17.86 -41.12 25.91
N ALA A 156 17.26 -41.72 24.87
CA ALA A 156 17.01 -43.16 24.81
C ALA A 156 18.33 -43.96 24.78
N GLU A 157 19.28 -43.58 23.92
CA GLU A 157 20.61 -44.20 23.84
C GLU A 157 21.37 -44.08 25.18
N LEU A 158 21.29 -42.92 25.85
CA LEU A 158 21.95 -42.67 27.12
C LEU A 158 21.36 -43.53 28.25
N LYS A 159 20.03 -43.74 28.24
CA LYS A 159 19.37 -44.67 29.17
C LYS A 159 19.85 -46.11 28.96
N GLU A 160 19.91 -46.57 27.71
CA GLU A 160 20.39 -47.91 27.36
C GLU A 160 21.86 -48.13 27.80
N GLN A 161 22.74 -47.17 27.52
CA GLN A 161 24.14 -47.23 27.95
C GLN A 161 24.27 -47.25 29.48
N LYS A 162 23.45 -46.47 30.21
CA LYS A 162 23.44 -46.50 31.68
C LYS A 162 23.04 -47.87 32.21
N GLU A 163 22.02 -48.51 31.63
CA GLU A 163 21.62 -49.86 32.02
C GLU A 163 22.72 -50.89 31.70
N GLU A 164 23.44 -50.74 30.59
CA GLU A 164 24.58 -51.60 30.25
C GLU A 164 25.75 -51.43 31.23
N VAL A 165 26.05 -50.19 31.65
CA VAL A 165 27.09 -49.90 32.66
C VAL A 165 26.75 -50.59 33.98
N VAL A 166 25.52 -50.46 34.48
CA VAL A 166 25.09 -51.12 35.73
C VAL A 166 25.27 -52.64 35.65
N LYS A 167 24.87 -53.26 34.54
CA LYS A 167 25.07 -54.71 34.33
C LYS A 167 26.55 -55.10 34.35
N LYS A 168 27.42 -54.31 33.71
CA LYS A 168 28.87 -54.56 33.71
C LYS A 168 29.48 -54.37 35.10
N GLU A 169 29.04 -53.37 35.85
CA GLU A 169 29.45 -53.15 37.24
C GLU A 169 29.09 -54.35 38.15
N GLU A 170 27.89 -54.90 38.01
CA GLU A 170 27.49 -56.13 38.72
C GLU A 170 28.36 -57.33 38.35
N ILE A 171 28.67 -57.52 37.06
CA ILE A 171 29.56 -58.58 36.60
C ILE A 171 30.96 -58.41 37.20
N ILE A 172 31.52 -57.19 37.17
CA ILE A 172 32.83 -56.89 37.75
C ILE A 172 32.86 -57.19 39.24
N LYS A 173 31.81 -56.80 39.97
CA LYS A 173 31.70 -57.09 41.40
C LYS A 173 31.69 -58.59 41.68
N ASN A 174 30.87 -59.35 40.95
CA ASN A 174 30.81 -60.81 41.07
C ASN A 174 32.16 -61.47 40.73
N GLN A 175 32.84 -61.00 39.68
CA GLN A 175 34.16 -61.49 39.31
C GLN A 175 35.21 -61.15 40.36
N ALA A 176 35.17 -59.96 40.97
CA ALA A 176 36.06 -59.56 42.05
C ALA A 176 35.87 -60.43 43.30
N GLU A 177 34.62 -60.74 43.66
CA GLU A 177 34.29 -61.67 44.76
C GLU A 177 34.79 -63.10 44.49
N GLN A 178 34.65 -63.58 43.24
CA GLN A 178 35.19 -64.87 42.81
C GLN A 178 36.72 -64.91 42.87
N ILE A 179 37.39 -63.84 42.43
CA ILE A 179 38.86 -63.75 42.51
C ILE A 179 39.31 -63.76 43.98
N ALA A 180 38.63 -63.02 44.85
CA ALA A 180 38.97 -62.98 46.27
C ALA A 180 38.81 -64.36 46.96
N THR A 181 37.74 -65.09 46.64
CA THR A 181 37.54 -66.47 47.13
C THR A 181 38.60 -67.42 46.59
N LEU A 182 38.87 -67.40 45.29
CA LEU A 182 39.94 -68.21 44.69
C LEU A 182 41.33 -67.88 45.27
N GLN A 183 41.60 -66.60 45.57
CA GLN A 183 42.84 -66.19 46.23
C GLN A 183 42.93 -66.72 47.67
N ALA A 184 41.84 -66.69 48.43
CA ALA A 184 41.78 -67.27 49.77
C ALA A 184 41.98 -68.80 49.73
N GLU A 185 41.33 -69.50 48.80
CA GLU A 185 41.53 -70.94 48.58
C GLU A 185 42.98 -71.26 48.18
N LEU A 186 43.60 -70.43 47.33
CA LEU A 186 45.00 -70.59 46.94
C LEU A 186 45.93 -70.37 48.14
N ASP A 187 45.63 -69.41 49.02
CA ASP A 187 46.40 -69.17 50.24
C ASP A 187 46.24 -70.29 51.27
N GLU A 188 45.07 -70.95 51.36
CA GLU A 188 44.85 -72.14 52.19
C GLU A 188 45.52 -73.40 51.64
N LEU A 189 45.62 -73.54 50.31
CA LEU A 189 46.30 -74.65 49.64
C LEU A 189 47.81 -74.47 49.51
N LYS A 190 48.35 -73.31 49.94
CA LYS A 190 49.80 -73.16 50.09
C LYS A 190 50.30 -74.15 51.15
N PRO A 191 51.24 -75.06 50.81
CA PRO A 191 51.89 -75.88 51.82
C PRO A 191 52.51 -74.97 52.90
N PRO A 192 52.54 -75.38 54.18
CA PRO A 192 53.31 -74.67 55.19
C PRO A 192 54.73 -74.49 54.65
N GLU A 193 55.34 -73.33 54.87
CA GLU A 193 56.72 -73.07 54.46
C GLU A 193 57.60 -74.25 54.87
N ILE A 194 57.90 -75.12 53.90
CA ILE A 194 58.90 -76.14 54.03
C ILE A 194 60.22 -75.37 53.98
N SER A 195 60.61 -74.89 55.16
CA SER A 195 62.01 -74.70 55.51
C SER A 195 62.73 -75.99 55.19
N ASN A 196 63.31 -76.15 54.00
CA ASN A 196 64.30 -77.19 53.77
C ASN A 196 65.06 -77.16 52.43
N ILE A 197 66.40 -77.20 52.60
CA ILE A 197 67.40 -77.98 51.86
C ILE A 197 68.45 -77.14 51.10
N THR A 198 69.52 -76.89 51.85
CA THR A 198 70.89 -76.75 51.36
C THR A 198 71.25 -77.88 50.38
N LYS A 199 71.29 -77.56 49.08
CA LYS A 199 72.12 -78.32 48.14
C LYS A 199 73.58 -78.02 48.48
N GLU A 200 74.19 -78.90 49.27
CA GLU A 200 75.62 -78.89 49.52
C GLU A 200 76.35 -78.90 48.16
N ARG A 201 76.91 -77.75 47.75
CA ARG A 201 77.76 -77.68 46.58
C ARG A 201 78.99 -78.53 46.90
N LEU A 202 79.29 -79.55 46.10
CA LEU A 202 80.61 -80.15 46.11
C LEU A 202 81.65 -79.05 45.82
N ILE A 203 82.55 -78.83 46.77
CA ILE A 203 83.63 -77.83 46.72
C ILE A 203 84.96 -78.56 46.76
N CYS A 204 85.88 -78.25 45.84
CA CYS A 204 87.23 -78.78 45.92
C CYS A 204 87.93 -78.27 47.20
N PRO A 205 88.39 -79.16 48.10
CA PRO A 205 88.97 -78.76 49.38
C PRO A 205 90.32 -78.03 49.23
N LYS A 206 90.99 -78.15 48.07
CA LYS A 206 92.28 -77.51 47.82
C LYS A 206 92.19 -76.11 47.21
N CYS A 207 91.14 -75.81 46.44
CA CYS A 207 91.06 -74.52 45.71
C CYS A 207 89.67 -73.85 45.68
N GLY A 208 88.66 -74.43 46.33
CA GLY A 208 87.33 -73.82 46.42
C GLY A 208 86.48 -73.90 45.15
N ALA A 209 86.94 -74.59 44.10
CA ALA A 209 86.17 -74.72 42.85
C ALA A 209 84.89 -75.55 43.05
N VAL A 210 83.77 -75.12 42.45
CA VAL A 210 82.45 -75.75 42.62
C VAL A 210 81.80 -76.14 41.29
N GLY A 211 80.97 -77.18 41.31
CA GLY A 211 80.12 -77.54 40.17
C GLY A 211 80.89 -78.02 38.94
N LYS A 212 80.82 -77.28 37.82
CA LYS A 212 81.36 -77.68 36.50
C LYS A 212 82.87 -77.94 36.47
N ASP A 213 83.58 -77.44 37.48
CA ASP A 213 85.02 -77.58 37.66
C ASP A 213 85.42 -78.87 38.40
N ILE A 214 84.47 -79.72 38.77
CA ILE A 214 84.69 -81.04 39.37
C ILE A 214 84.28 -82.11 38.34
N LYS A 215 85.19 -83.03 38.02
CA LYS A 215 84.93 -84.17 37.12
C LYS A 215 84.96 -85.47 37.91
N ASN A 216 84.04 -86.38 37.63
CA ASN A 216 84.05 -87.72 38.19
C ASN A 216 84.94 -88.59 37.30
N VAL A 217 85.98 -89.19 37.88
CA VAL A 217 86.90 -90.11 37.21
C VAL A 217 86.91 -91.42 37.97
N GLU A 218 87.01 -92.54 37.27
CA GLU A 218 87.11 -93.86 37.89
C GLU A 218 88.57 -94.13 38.29
N ASP A 219 88.80 -94.37 39.58
CA ASP A 219 90.10 -94.70 40.15
C ASP A 219 90.45 -96.16 39.84
N LYS A 220 91.29 -96.34 38.82
CA LYS A 220 91.73 -97.65 38.35
C LYS A 220 92.87 -98.26 39.16
N SER A 221 93.33 -97.60 40.23
CA SER A 221 94.44 -98.09 41.05
C SER A 221 94.07 -99.34 41.86
N LYS A 222 92.79 -99.49 42.24
CA LYS A 222 92.28 -100.68 42.95
C LYS A 222 90.82 -100.97 42.58
N PRO A 223 90.51 -102.15 42.00
CA PRO A 223 89.11 -102.52 41.75
C PRO A 223 88.39 -102.78 43.08
N LEU A 224 87.24 -102.15 43.28
CA LEU A 224 86.41 -102.31 44.47
C LEU A 224 85.78 -103.71 44.51
N SER A 225 85.30 -104.19 43.36
CA SER A 225 84.76 -105.54 43.20
C SER A 225 84.73 -105.93 41.71
N TYR A 226 84.70 -107.23 41.43
CA TYR A 226 84.49 -107.76 40.08
C TYR A 226 83.02 -108.17 39.95
N VAL A 227 82.34 -107.66 38.93
CA VAL A 227 81.01 -108.13 38.53
C VAL A 227 81.20 -108.93 37.24
N GLY A 228 81.34 -110.25 37.39
CA GLY A 228 81.82 -111.13 36.31
C GLY A 228 83.32 -110.99 36.06
N ASN A 229 83.74 -110.98 34.78
CA ASN A 229 85.15 -110.79 34.38
C ASN A 229 85.56 -109.31 34.20
N MET A 230 84.71 -108.34 34.56
CA MET A 230 85.03 -106.91 34.49
C MET A 230 85.22 -106.29 35.89
N PRO A 231 86.35 -105.61 36.15
CA PRO A 231 86.57 -104.87 37.40
C PRO A 231 85.72 -103.59 37.46
N MET A 232 85.05 -103.35 38.59
CA MET A 232 84.47 -102.05 38.93
C MET A 232 85.43 -101.23 39.78
N TYR A 233 85.53 -99.94 39.47
CA TYR A 233 86.44 -99.00 40.09
C TYR A 233 85.67 -97.93 40.88
N ALA A 234 86.29 -97.38 41.94
CA ALA A 234 85.70 -96.29 42.72
C ALA A 234 85.60 -95.03 41.84
N LYS A 235 84.55 -94.22 42.01
CA LYS A 235 84.49 -92.90 41.38
C LYS A 235 85.04 -91.87 42.36
N ILE A 236 86.06 -91.14 41.92
CA ILE A 236 86.69 -90.05 42.66
C ILE A 236 86.37 -88.71 41.97
N HIS A 237 86.38 -87.63 42.74
CA HIS A 237 86.16 -86.28 42.26
C HIS A 237 87.50 -85.60 42.02
N VAL A 238 87.77 -85.26 40.76
CA VAL A 238 88.99 -84.57 40.36
C VAL A 238 88.66 -83.13 40.02
N CYS A 239 89.32 -82.19 40.71
CA CYS A 239 89.19 -80.78 40.39
C CYS A 239 89.97 -80.44 39.13
N LYS A 240 89.28 -79.89 38.11
CA LYS A 240 89.90 -79.48 36.84
C LYS A 240 90.88 -78.31 36.99
N LYS A 241 90.77 -77.51 38.06
CA LYS A 241 91.62 -76.33 38.28
C LYS A 241 92.95 -76.64 38.94
N CYS A 242 92.95 -77.50 39.97
CA CYS A 242 94.16 -77.78 40.75
C CYS A 242 94.63 -79.24 40.69
N GLY A 243 93.91 -80.10 39.98
CA GLY A 243 94.23 -81.53 39.82
C GLY A 243 94.05 -82.37 41.09
N ASN A 244 93.47 -81.82 42.16
CA ASN A 244 93.29 -82.56 43.40
C ASN A 244 92.15 -83.58 43.28
N GLU A 245 92.43 -84.81 43.72
CA GLU A 245 91.50 -85.93 43.77
C GLU A 245 90.98 -86.09 45.21
N PHE A 246 89.67 -86.27 45.38
CA PHE A 246 89.02 -86.45 46.68
C PHE A 246 87.66 -87.16 46.55
#